data_AF-A0A2G5D8I8-F1
#
_entry.id   AF-A0A2G5D8I8-F1
#
_cell.length_a   1.000
_cell.length_b   1.000
_cell.length_c   1.000
_cell.angle_alpha   90.00
_cell.angle_beta   90.00
_cell.angle_gamma   90.00
#
_symmetry.space_group_name_H-M   'P 1'
#
loop_
_entity.id
_entity.type
_entity.pdbx_description
1 polymer ?
#
loop_
_entity_poly.entity_id
_entity_poly.type
_entity_poly.pdbx_seq_one_letter_code
_entity_poly.pdbx_strand_id
1 'polypeptide(L)'
;MEGYWQSEQFSTVGILNHLKTVKLHWFEGSDTELDLVRYLVENANILEKIYIIYSDTLKLYDAGQASIVEKLMQLNKASPCATYHFVNDATNAGQNMSQGTLKQLMILRTEGLEESD
;
A
#
# COMPACT_ATOMS: atom_id res chain seq x y z
N MET A 1 -18.95 -43.49 8.58
CA MET A 1 -17.66 -43.28 9.27
C MET A 1 -17.02 -42.09 8.57
N GLU A 2 -17.40 -40.88 8.97
CA GLU A 2 -16.97 -39.63 8.33
C GLU A 2 -15.87 -39.02 9.19
N GLY A 3 -14.63 -39.16 8.71
CA GLY A 3 -13.47 -38.51 9.30
C GLY A 3 -13.53 -37.01 9.02
N TYR A 4 -14.08 -36.27 9.98
CA TYR A 4 -13.99 -34.82 10.04
C TYR A 4 -12.50 -34.44 10.10
N TRP A 5 -11.97 -33.89 9.02
CA TRP A 5 -10.67 -33.23 9.03
C TRP A 5 -10.76 -32.06 10.02
N GLN A 6 -10.24 -32.26 11.22
CA GLN A 6 -10.00 -31.17 12.16
C GLN A 6 -8.96 -30.27 11.50
N SER A 7 -9.40 -29.15 10.92
CA SER A 7 -8.51 -28.09 10.49
C SER A 7 -7.74 -27.63 11.72
N GLU A 8 -6.48 -28.05 11.84
CA GLU A 8 -5.55 -27.49 12.82
C GLU A 8 -5.60 -25.98 12.65
N GLN A 9 -6.20 -25.29 13.63
CA GLN A 9 -6.09 -23.85 13.73
C GLN A 9 -4.63 -23.57 14.03
N PHE A 10 -3.83 -23.36 12.98
CA PHE A 10 -2.47 -22.90 13.13
C PHE A 10 -2.52 -21.60 13.92
N SER A 11 -2.00 -21.67 15.15
CA SER A 11 -1.84 -20.50 15.98
C SER A 11 -1.05 -19.46 15.18
N THR A 12 -1.70 -18.35 14.83
CA THR A 12 -1.02 -17.23 14.17
C THR A 12 -0.04 -16.54 15.12
N VAL A 13 -0.09 -16.90 16.41
CA VAL A 13 0.85 -16.49 17.45
C VAL A 13 2.24 -16.97 17.05
N GLY A 14 3.02 -16.03 16.52
CA GLY A 14 4.43 -16.21 16.21
C GLY A 14 4.78 -16.40 14.75
N ILE A 15 3.81 -16.45 13.82
CA ILE A 15 4.10 -16.51 12.38
C ILE A 15 4.94 -15.29 11.95
N LEU A 16 4.70 -14.13 12.57
CA LEU A 16 5.39 -12.87 12.24
C LEU A 16 6.55 -12.54 13.20
N ASN A 17 6.90 -13.42 14.15
CA ASN A 17 7.95 -13.16 15.15
C ASN A 17 9.36 -13.09 14.56
N HIS A 18 9.53 -13.45 13.28
CA HIS A 18 10.80 -13.36 12.57
C HIS A 18 10.79 -12.31 11.46
N LEU A 19 9.65 -11.61 11.26
CA LEU A 19 9.49 -10.65 10.19
C LEU A 19 10.13 -9.32 10.55
N LYS A 20 11.30 -9.04 9.98
CA LYS A 20 12.05 -7.79 10.21
C LYS A 20 11.80 -6.71 9.18
N THR A 21 11.49 -7.07 7.94
CA THR A 21 11.36 -6.12 6.84
C THR A 21 10.26 -6.55 5.90
N VAL A 22 9.41 -5.60 5.51
CA VAL A 22 8.36 -5.77 4.51
C VAL A 22 8.51 -4.71 3.43
N LYS A 23 8.25 -5.09 2.17
CA LYS A 23 8.13 -4.17 1.05
C LYS A 23 6.77 -4.38 0.38
N LEU A 24 5.97 -3.34 0.30
CA LEU A 24 4.68 -3.33 -0.38
C LEU A 24 4.84 -2.52 -1.66
N HIS A 25 4.73 -3.22 -2.80
CA HIS A 25 4.80 -2.62 -4.12
C HIS A 25 3.40 -2.26 -4.62
N TRP A 26 3.32 -1.22 -5.45
CA TRP A 26 2.08 -0.76 -6.08
C TRP A 26 1.01 -0.34 -5.06
N PHE A 27 1.44 0.23 -3.94
CA PHE A 27 0.54 0.60 -2.85
C PHE A 27 -0.36 1.76 -3.27
N GLU A 28 -1.67 1.55 -3.25
CA GLU A 28 -2.67 2.58 -3.61
C GLU A 28 -3.28 3.26 -2.38
N GLY A 29 -3.14 2.65 -1.20
CA GLY A 29 -3.70 3.17 0.05
C GLY A 29 -5.19 2.88 0.20
N SER A 30 -5.67 1.83 -0.47
CA SER A 30 -7.00 1.28 -0.21
C SER A 30 -7.13 0.80 1.24
N ASP A 31 -8.36 0.75 1.76
CA ASP A 31 -8.60 0.34 3.15
C ASP A 31 -8.09 -1.09 3.42
N THR A 32 -8.20 -1.99 2.43
CA THR A 32 -7.67 -3.36 2.53
C THR A 32 -6.14 -3.38 2.66
N GLU A 33 -5.43 -2.55 1.91
CA GLU A 33 -3.97 -2.45 2.00
C GLU A 33 -3.53 -1.82 3.32
N LEU A 34 -4.26 -0.82 3.81
CA LEU A 34 -4.03 -0.21 5.11
C LEU A 34 -4.26 -1.22 6.25
N ASP A 35 -5.30 -2.05 6.13
CA ASP A 35 -5.59 -3.13 7.07
C ASP A 35 -4.49 -4.19 7.08
N LEU A 36 -3.91 -4.51 5.92
CA LEU A 36 -2.74 -5.38 5.83
C LEU A 36 -1.54 -4.76 6.56
N VAL A 37 -1.25 -3.47 6.33
CA VAL A 37 -0.15 -2.80 7.02
C VAL A 37 -0.39 -2.79 8.53
N ARG A 38 -1.63 -2.48 8.97
CA ARG A 38 -2.04 -2.52 10.38
C ARG A 38 -1.78 -3.90 10.98
N TYR A 39 -2.25 -4.96 10.35
CA TYR A 39 -2.03 -6.32 10.81
C TYR A 39 -0.54 -6.63 10.97
N LEU A 40 0.30 -6.23 10.01
CA LEU A 40 1.74 -6.45 10.08
C LEU A 40 2.38 -5.68 11.25
N VAL A 41 2.08 -4.39 11.43
CA VAL A 41 2.69 -3.59 12.51
C VAL A 41 2.23 -3.97 13.90
N GLU A 42 0.99 -4.43 14.04
CA GLU A 42 0.41 -4.83 15.33
C GLU A 42 0.83 -6.24 15.76
N ASN A 43 1.25 -7.11 14.84
CA ASN A 43 1.55 -8.50 15.15
C ASN A 43 3.03 -8.87 14.99
N ALA A 44 3.83 -8.08 14.26
CA ALA A 44 5.25 -8.35 14.05
C ALA A 44 6.13 -7.61 15.09
N ASN A 45 6.38 -8.28 16.22
CA ASN A 45 7.11 -7.70 17.37
C ASN A 45 8.56 -7.28 17.08
N ILE A 46 9.19 -7.84 16.04
CA ILE A 46 10.57 -7.52 15.66
C ILE A 46 10.66 -6.77 14.33
N LEU A 47 9.54 -6.24 13.83
CA LEU A 47 9.53 -5.50 12.58
C LEU A 47 10.36 -4.23 12.73
N GLU A 48 11.33 -4.06 11.85
CA GLU A 48 12.26 -2.92 11.87
C GLU A 48 11.90 -1.95 10.73
N LYS A 49 11.56 -2.46 9.53
CA LYS A 49 11.42 -1.62 8.33
C LYS A 49 10.21 -2.00 7.49
N ILE A 50 9.46 -0.99 7.08
CA ILE A 50 8.33 -1.15 6.16
C ILE A 50 8.55 -0.19 5.00
N TYR A 51 8.69 -0.74 3.80
CA TYR A 51 8.81 0.06 2.59
C TYR A 51 7.44 0.11 1.90
N ILE A 52 6.91 1.32 1.75
CA ILE A 52 5.70 1.59 0.99
C ILE A 52 6.14 2.18 -0.34
N ILE A 53 5.92 1.43 -1.42
CA ILE A 53 6.25 1.83 -2.78
C ILE A 53 4.93 2.10 -3.48
N TYR A 54 4.63 3.37 -3.70
CA TYR A 54 3.36 3.80 -4.28
C TYR A 54 3.16 3.28 -5.70
N SER A 55 1.92 3.09 -6.09
CA SER A 55 1.53 2.89 -7.49
C SER A 55 1.82 4.14 -8.33
N ASP A 56 1.95 3.96 -9.65
CA ASP A 56 2.24 5.08 -10.57
C ASP A 56 1.15 6.15 -10.59
N THR A 57 -0.10 5.76 -10.35
CA THR A 57 -1.23 6.69 -10.24
C THR A 57 -1.05 7.59 -9.03
N LEU A 58 -0.74 7.03 -7.87
CA LEU A 58 -0.61 7.75 -6.61
C LEU A 58 0.69 8.59 -6.53
N LYS A 59 1.75 8.20 -7.25
CA LYS A 59 2.98 9.01 -7.39
C LYS A 59 2.72 10.42 -7.92
N LEU A 60 1.62 10.62 -8.67
CA LEU A 60 1.27 11.91 -9.28
C LEU A 60 0.45 12.82 -8.37
N TYR A 61 -0.03 12.32 -7.22
CA TYR A 61 -0.93 13.04 -6.31
C TYR A 61 -0.33 13.19 -4.91
N ASP A 62 0.35 14.32 -4.67
CA ASP A 62 0.97 14.63 -3.36
C ASP A 62 -0.05 14.59 -2.21
N ALA A 63 -1.28 15.07 -2.44
CA ALA A 63 -2.36 15.05 -1.45
C ALA A 63 -2.78 13.62 -1.06
N GLY A 64 -2.79 12.69 -2.01
CA GLY A 64 -3.12 11.28 -1.75
C GLY A 64 -2.05 10.60 -0.89
N GLN A 65 -0.78 10.86 -1.20
CA GLN A 65 0.34 10.36 -0.41
C GLN A 65 0.33 10.90 1.02
N ALA A 66 0.06 12.20 1.19
CA ALA A 66 0.00 12.82 2.52
C ALA A 66 -1.08 12.15 3.41
N SER A 67 -2.26 11.88 2.85
CA SER A 67 -3.33 11.19 3.58
C SER A 67 -2.93 9.78 4.01
N ILE A 68 -2.24 9.03 3.14
CA ILE A 68 -1.77 7.68 3.45
C ILE A 68 -0.69 7.72 4.54
N VAL A 69 0.28 8.63 4.44
CA VAL A 69 1.31 8.81 5.46
C VAL A 69 0.67 9.11 6.81
N GLU A 70 -0.30 10.01 6.86
CA GLU A 70 -1.03 10.34 8.08
C GLU A 70 -1.70 9.11 8.69
N LYS A 71 -2.47 8.35 7.89
CA LYS A 71 -3.15 7.13 8.35
C LYS A 71 -2.16 6.09 8.89
N LEU A 72 -1.03 5.89 8.22
CA LEU A 72 -0.02 4.91 8.62
C LEU A 72 0.74 5.32 9.90
N MET A 73 0.95 6.62 10.11
CA MET A 73 1.60 7.14 11.32
C MET A 73 0.73 7.03 12.57
N GLN A 74 -0.59 6.93 12.40
CA GLN A 74 -1.55 6.73 13.48
C GLN A 74 -1.68 5.26 13.93
N LEU A 75 -1.10 4.31 13.18
CA LEU A 75 -1.17 2.89 13.52
C LEU A 75 -0.34 2.55 14.76
N ASN A 76 -0.91 1.70 15.62
CA ASN A 76 -0.19 1.15 16.76
C ASN A 76 0.87 0.17 16.28
N LYS A 77 2.09 0.32 16.78
CA LYS A 77 3.21 -0.56 16.45
C LYS A 77 3.49 -1.46 17.64
N ALA A 78 3.53 -2.76 17.40
CA ALA A 78 4.02 -3.73 18.39
C ALA A 78 5.55 -3.61 18.58
N SER A 79 6.25 -3.28 17.50
CA SER A 79 7.69 -2.99 17.52
C SER A 79 7.95 -1.49 17.66
N PRO A 80 8.64 -1.02 18.72
CA PRO A 80 9.05 0.38 18.83
C PRO A 80 10.11 0.77 17.79
N CYS A 81 10.77 -0.22 17.17
CA CYS A 81 11.80 0.00 16.16
C CYS A 81 11.24 0.09 14.73
N ALA A 82 9.94 -0.16 14.53
CA ALA A 82 9.35 -0.17 13.20
C ALA A 82 9.29 1.24 12.59
N THR A 83 9.98 1.42 11.46
CA THR A 83 10.00 2.66 10.67
C THR A 83 9.38 2.47 9.29
N TYR A 84 8.59 3.46 8.87
CA TYR A 84 8.05 3.53 7.50
C TYR A 84 9.03 4.25 6.58
N HIS A 85 9.23 3.69 5.40
CA HIS A 85 10.02 4.26 4.32
C HIS A 85 9.14 4.38 3.08
N PHE A 86 8.81 5.60 2.70
CA PHE A 86 8.02 5.88 1.50
C PHE A 86 8.97 6.05 0.32
N VAL A 87 8.78 5.26 -0.73
CA VAL A 87 9.66 5.24 -1.90
C VAL A 87 8.83 5.51 -3.14
N ASN A 88 9.21 6.58 -3.83
CA ASN A 88 8.78 6.81 -5.20
C ASN A 88 9.77 6.06 -6.09
N ASP A 89 9.49 4.79 -6.38
CA ASP A 89 10.31 4.04 -7.33
C ASP A 89 10.08 4.68 -8.71
N ALA A 90 10.95 5.61 -9.09
CA ALA A 90 11.01 6.13 -10.44
C ALA A 90 11.64 5.04 -11.32
N THR A 91 10.93 3.93 -11.47
CA THR A 91 11.39 2.85 -12.33
C THR A 91 11.34 3.38 -13.74
N ASN A 92 12.52 3.53 -14.35
CA ASN A 92 12.77 4.00 -15.70
C ASN A 92 12.17 3.06 -16.77
N ALA A 93 10.86 2.86 -16.76
CA ALA A 93 10.11 2.23 -17.82
C ALA A 93 9.58 3.34 -18.74
N GLY A 94 10.48 3.83 -19.62
CA GLY A 94 10.23 4.69 -20.77
C GLY A 94 8.91 5.48 -20.80
N GLN A 95 8.87 6.66 -20.17
CA GLN A 95 7.88 7.69 -20.52
C GLN A 95 8.54 9.06 -20.61
N ASN A 96 9.07 9.34 -21.80
CA ASN A 96 9.09 10.69 -22.38
C ASN A 96 7.65 11.13 -22.69
N MET A 97 6.79 11.24 -21.67
CA MET A 97 5.53 11.97 -21.79
C MET A 97 5.55 13.05 -20.73
N SER A 98 5.78 14.28 -21.18
CA SER A 98 5.83 15.44 -20.29
C SER A 98 4.51 15.54 -19.52
N GLN A 99 4.56 16.02 -18.27
CA GLN A 99 3.38 16.20 -17.43
C GLN A 99 2.26 17.04 -18.09
N GLY A 100 2.58 17.84 -19.12
CA GLY A 100 1.59 18.55 -19.92
C GLY A 100 0.67 17.61 -20.72
N THR A 101 1.17 16.47 -21.18
CA THR A 101 0.42 15.54 -22.03
C THR A 101 -0.61 14.72 -21.25
N LEU A 102 -0.27 14.34 -20.00
CA LEU A 102 -1.19 13.60 -19.12
C LEU A 102 -2.33 14.49 -18.60
N LYS A 103 -2.08 15.77 -18.33
CA LYS A 103 -3.14 16.74 -18.02
C LYS A 103 -4.09 16.91 -19.21
N GLN A 104 -3.56 16.99 -20.42
CA GLN A 104 -4.37 17.10 -21.63
C GLN A 104 -5.26 15.87 -21.85
N LEU A 105 -4.75 14.66 -21.58
CA LEU A 105 -5.52 13.41 -21.74
C LEU A 105 -6.63 13.24 -20.69
N MET A 106 -6.44 13.75 -19.46
CA MET A 106 -7.52 13.75 -18.45
C MET A 106 -8.63 14.72 -18.80
N ILE A 107 -8.29 15.92 -19.30
CA ILE A 107 -9.29 16.94 -19.68
C ILE A 107 -10.18 16.41 -20.82
N LEU A 108 -9.57 15.76 -21.83
CA LEU A 108 -10.33 15.19 -22.96
C LEU A 108 -11.25 14.02 -22.57
N ARG A 109 -10.99 13.33 -21.44
CA ARG A 109 -11.84 12.22 -20.99
C ARG A 109 -13.10 12.68 -20.26
N THR A 110 -13.08 13.88 -19.68
CA THR A 110 -14.22 14.49 -19.01
C THR A 110 -15.19 15.18 -19.96
N GLU A 111 -14.76 15.60 -21.15
CA GLU A 111 -15.60 16.32 -22.12
C GLU A 111 -16.38 15.38 -23.08
N GLY A 112 -16.16 14.06 -23.00
CA GLY A 112 -16.80 13.08 -23.91
C GLY A 112 -18.07 12.40 -23.39
N LEU A 113 -18.66 12.86 -22.28
CA LEU A 113 -19.81 12.21 -21.63
C LEU A 113 -21.08 13.09 -21.55
N GLU A 114 -21.13 14.24 -22.23
CA GLU A 114 -22.28 15.17 -22.17
C GLU A 114 -23.06 15.40 -23.48
N GLU A 115 -22.96 14.53 -24.49
CA GLU A 115 -23.90 14.59 -25.64
C GLU A 115 -24.45 13.21 -26.01
N SER A 116 -25.55 12.83 -25.38
CA SER A 116 -26.57 11.91 -25.93
C SER A 116 -27.88 12.10 -25.17
N ASP A 117 -28.67 13.09 -25.61
CA ASP A 117 -30.13 13.11 -25.51
C ASP A 117 -30.70 13.29 -26.93
#